data_AF-A0AAD9II51-F1
#
_entry.id   AF-A0AAD9II51-F1
#
_cell.length_a   1.000
_cell.length_b   1.000
_cell.length_c   1.000
_cell.angle_alpha   90.00
_cell.angle_beta   90.00
_cell.angle_gamma   90.00
#
_symmetry.space_group_name_H-M   'P 1'
#
loop_
_entity.id
_entity.type
_entity.pdbx_description
1 polymer ?
#
loop_
_entity_poly.entity_id
_entity_poly.type
_entity_poly.pdbx_seq_one_letter_code
_entity_poly.pdbx_strand_id
1 'polypeptide(L)'
;MSLSPAAITKLLKEFKQLQQEPIDGVKVTVPPLGTPFEGGLFKMKLIFSPEFPTVPPKGYFLTKIFHPNVSATGEICVNTLKRDWSPDLGLRHILTVIRCLLVEPNPESALNEEAGRLLLEGFDEFAKKARLFTTIHAKRSLPLSGAGANARSGTEPESGAASQRAPSPRGVKSGVTIVTFVAHEDEARTKRAFRVVAKAMDDPITSWLAAEDARFEFPLAAARLIRSSHPQLIIVAPEDLSGVAIVADSADPQTQPSEEASQAFARCAASDRAQEAGELFPRMDALKDKYIEETGINLLHVHMLGVEVPGKGLGSRLLQRVQGMAASRGAGVWLEASSPASQRMYARAGFQTVHEFRLTPEAPCLFLMAWHAA
;
A
#
# COMPACT_ATOMS: atom_id res chain seq x y z
N MET A 1 -26.65 18.95 25.95
CA MET A 1 -25.64 19.93 26.39
C MET A 1 -24.81 20.33 25.17
N SER A 2 -24.59 21.63 24.97
CA SER A 2 -23.94 22.20 23.78
C SER A 2 -22.42 22.27 23.96
N LEU A 3 -21.70 22.28 22.83
CA LEU A 3 -20.24 22.52 22.79
C LEU A 3 -19.87 23.88 23.39
N SER A 4 -18.63 24.01 23.87
CA SER A 4 -18.10 25.30 24.33
C SER A 4 -17.97 26.29 23.16
N PRO A 5 -18.10 27.62 23.40
CA PRO A 5 -17.89 28.62 22.34
C PRO A 5 -16.52 28.54 21.67
N ALA A 6 -15.48 28.19 22.43
CA ALA A 6 -14.13 27.96 21.91
C ALA A 6 -14.07 26.76 20.95
N ALA A 7 -14.71 25.64 21.31
CA ALA A 7 -14.82 24.46 20.45
C ALA A 7 -15.59 24.76 19.16
N ILE A 8 -16.70 25.51 19.24
CA ILE A 8 -17.47 25.94 18.06
C ILE A 8 -16.60 26.79 17.13
N THR A 9 -15.87 27.75 17.68
CA THR A 9 -14.98 28.64 16.92
C THR A 9 -13.84 27.85 16.24
N LYS A 10 -13.23 26.89 16.96
CA LYS A 10 -12.22 25.97 16.41
C LYS A 10 -12.79 25.18 15.23
N LEU A 11 -13.94 24.54 15.40
CA LEU A 11 -14.58 23.74 14.34
C LEU A 11 -14.96 24.57 13.11
N LEU A 12 -15.50 25.78 13.30
CA LEU A 12 -15.84 26.67 12.17
C LEU A 12 -14.59 27.09 11.38
N LYS A 13 -13.48 27.37 12.07
CA LYS A 13 -12.21 27.71 11.44
C LYS A 13 -11.65 26.52 10.65
N GLU A 14 -11.61 25.34 11.27
CA GLU A 14 -11.13 24.10 10.62
C GLU A 14 -11.99 23.70 9.43
N PHE A 15 -13.31 23.84 9.54
CA PHE A 15 -14.23 23.54 8.44
C PHE A 15 -13.98 24.46 7.24
N LYS A 16 -13.82 25.78 7.47
CA LYS A 16 -13.44 26.72 6.41
C LYS A 16 -12.10 26.36 5.78
N GLN A 17 -11.11 25.98 6.59
CA GLN A 17 -9.80 25.57 6.09
C GLN A 17 -9.88 24.30 5.24
N LEU A 18 -10.66 23.29 5.65
CA LEU A 18 -10.87 22.07 4.86
C LEU A 18 -11.61 22.31 3.55
N GLN A 19 -12.45 23.35 3.46
CA GLN A 19 -13.08 23.76 2.20
C GLN A 19 -12.10 24.41 1.23
N GLN A 20 -11.12 25.16 1.75
CA GLN A 20 -10.09 25.84 0.96
C GLN A 20 -8.94 24.90 0.58
N GLU A 21 -8.54 24.03 1.49
CA GLU A 21 -7.45 23.06 1.38
C GLU A 21 -7.97 21.64 1.68
N PRO A 22 -8.73 21.03 0.76
CA PRO A 22 -9.21 19.67 0.96
C PRO A 22 -8.03 18.70 1.12
N ILE A 23 -8.16 17.70 1.99
CA ILE A 23 -7.16 16.62 2.05
C ILE A 23 -7.33 15.79 0.78
N ASP A 24 -6.24 15.36 0.15
CA ASP A 24 -6.30 14.44 -0.99
C ASP A 24 -7.08 13.18 -0.60
N GLY A 25 -8.03 12.75 -1.43
CA GLY A 25 -8.97 11.66 -1.11
C GLY A 25 -10.05 12.02 -0.06
N VAL A 26 -10.02 13.21 0.52
CA VAL A 26 -11.06 13.78 1.39
C VAL A 26 -11.59 15.08 0.80
N LYS A 27 -12.03 15.02 -0.45
CA LYS A 27 -13.30 15.66 -0.83
C LYS A 27 -14.39 14.63 -0.52
N VAL A 28 -15.62 15.06 -0.25
CA VAL A 28 -16.78 14.16 -0.41
C VAL A 28 -16.59 13.47 -1.77
N THR A 29 -16.45 12.14 -1.80
CA THR A 29 -15.93 11.29 -2.91
C THR A 29 -14.38 11.30 -2.93
N VAL A 30 -13.60 10.33 -2.41
CA VAL A 30 -13.34 8.98 -2.95
C VAL A 30 -12.38 8.25 -1.96
N PRO A 31 -12.65 6.98 -1.57
CA PRO A 31 -11.75 6.16 -0.75
C PRO A 31 -10.39 5.89 -1.39
N PRO A 32 -9.36 5.54 -0.60
CA PRO A 32 -8.01 5.32 -1.12
C PRO A 32 -7.97 4.28 -2.24
N LEU A 33 -7.24 4.61 -3.32
CA LEU A 33 -7.10 3.77 -4.50
C LEU A 33 -6.51 2.39 -4.14
N GLY A 34 -7.08 1.35 -4.73
CA GLY A 34 -6.80 -0.08 -4.58
C GLY A 34 -7.13 -0.67 -3.20
N THR A 35 -7.97 0.00 -2.42
CA THR A 35 -8.69 -0.65 -1.29
C THR A 35 -9.98 -1.30 -1.81
N PRO A 36 -10.57 -2.26 -1.08
CA PRO A 36 -11.91 -2.77 -1.41
C PRO A 36 -13.02 -1.70 -1.41
N PHE A 37 -12.71 -0.50 -0.94
CA PHE A 37 -13.59 0.66 -0.86
C PHE A 37 -13.42 1.63 -2.04
N GLU A 38 -12.43 1.40 -2.92
CA GLU A 38 -12.12 2.25 -4.09
C GLU A 38 -13.37 2.55 -4.92
N GLY A 39 -13.50 3.82 -5.34
CA GLY A 39 -14.65 4.30 -6.12
C GLY A 39 -15.95 4.48 -5.33
N GLY A 40 -15.99 4.14 -4.05
CA GLY A 40 -17.16 4.35 -3.19
C GLY A 40 -17.35 5.81 -2.72
N LEU A 41 -18.52 6.09 -2.16
CA LEU A 41 -18.91 7.35 -1.52
C LEU A 41 -19.47 7.03 -0.14
N PHE A 42 -18.65 7.23 0.89
CA PHE A 42 -18.98 6.88 2.26
C PHE A 42 -19.41 8.11 3.04
N LYS A 43 -20.71 8.26 3.26
CA LYS A 43 -21.27 9.30 4.12
C LYS A 43 -20.92 8.96 5.56
N MET A 44 -20.51 9.97 6.33
CA MET A 44 -20.17 9.80 7.74
C MET A 44 -20.78 10.91 8.61
N LYS A 45 -20.88 10.64 9.90
CA LYS A 45 -21.35 11.54 10.94
C LYS A 45 -20.32 11.56 12.06
N LEU A 46 -19.90 12.76 12.46
CA LEU A 46 -19.08 12.99 13.65
C LEU A 46 -19.96 13.59 14.75
N ILE A 47 -19.86 13.06 15.97
CA ILE A 47 -20.59 13.54 17.14
C ILE A 47 -19.58 14.04 18.17
N PHE A 48 -19.59 15.36 18.39
CA PHE A 48 -18.71 16.04 19.35
C PHE A 48 -19.39 16.08 20.72
N SER A 49 -18.75 15.53 21.75
CA SER A 49 -19.21 15.65 23.13
C SER A 49 -18.81 17.01 23.73
N PRO A 50 -19.38 17.42 24.87
CA PRO A 50 -18.93 18.60 25.60
C PRO A 50 -17.46 18.55 26.05
N GLU A 51 -16.83 17.37 26.05
CA GLU A 51 -15.40 17.19 26.40
C GLU A 51 -14.47 17.46 25.22
N PHE A 52 -14.98 17.74 24.02
CA PHE A 52 -14.13 18.13 22.89
C PHE A 52 -13.48 19.50 23.15
N PRO A 53 -12.17 19.69 22.88
CA PRO A 53 -11.26 18.78 22.16
C PRO A 53 -10.46 17.80 23.02
N THR A 54 -10.65 17.76 24.34
CA THR A 54 -9.93 16.82 25.23
C THR A 54 -10.20 15.36 24.85
N VAL A 55 -11.43 15.05 24.45
CA VAL A 55 -11.83 13.73 23.92
C VAL A 55 -12.16 13.86 22.43
N PRO A 56 -11.71 12.93 21.55
CA PRO A 56 -12.06 12.97 20.14
C PRO A 56 -13.57 12.76 19.93
N PRO A 57 -14.15 13.24 18.82
CA PRO A 57 -15.55 12.97 18.51
C PRO A 57 -15.76 11.48 18.23
N LYS A 58 -17.00 11.02 18.41
CA LYS A 58 -17.43 9.69 17.94
C LYS A 58 -17.71 9.74 16.44
N GLY A 59 -17.19 8.77 15.70
CA GLY A 59 -17.40 8.67 14.26
C GLY A 59 -18.36 7.54 13.87
N TYR A 60 -19.20 7.78 12.86
CA TYR A 60 -20.13 6.80 12.32
C TYR A 60 -20.13 6.86 10.79
N PHE A 61 -20.08 5.71 10.14
CA PHE A 61 -20.45 5.57 8.73
C PHE A 61 -21.98 5.50 8.61
N LEU A 62 -22.56 6.43 7.85
CA LEU A 62 -23.97 6.40 7.45
C LEU A 62 -24.18 5.48 6.25
N THR A 63 -23.18 5.39 5.38
CA THR A 63 -23.13 4.40 4.31
C THR A 63 -22.76 3.04 4.90
N LYS A 64 -23.54 1.98 4.64
CA LYS A 64 -23.19 0.62 5.07
C LYS A 64 -21.83 0.22 4.48
N ILE A 65 -20.96 -0.32 5.33
CA ILE A 65 -19.60 -0.73 4.97
C ILE A 65 -19.27 -2.06 5.65
N PHE A 66 -18.58 -2.95 4.94
CA PHE A 66 -18.04 -4.17 5.51
C PHE A 66 -16.58 -3.94 5.88
N HIS A 67 -16.31 -3.65 7.16
CA HIS A 67 -15.01 -3.22 7.63
C HIS A 67 -14.75 -3.73 9.07
N PRO A 68 -13.54 -4.25 9.39
CA PRO A 68 -13.21 -4.79 10.72
C PRO A 68 -13.51 -3.83 11.87
N ASN A 69 -13.07 -2.57 11.78
CA ASN A 69 -13.23 -1.57 12.84
C ASN A 69 -14.55 -0.79 12.82
N VAL A 70 -15.55 -1.24 12.06
CA VAL A 70 -16.86 -0.59 11.97
C VAL A 70 -17.93 -1.56 12.42
N SER A 71 -18.76 -1.15 13.38
CA SER A 71 -19.86 -1.97 13.88
C SER A 71 -21.00 -2.11 12.85
N ALA A 72 -21.95 -3.00 13.12
CA ALA A 72 -23.15 -3.14 12.29
C ALA A 72 -24.01 -1.86 12.21
N THR A 73 -23.94 -0.99 13.23
CA THR A 73 -24.64 0.31 13.25
C THR A 73 -23.83 1.43 12.58
N GLY A 74 -22.63 1.13 12.08
CA GLY A 74 -21.73 2.09 11.44
C GLY A 74 -20.78 2.79 12.41
N GLU A 75 -20.81 2.49 13.71
CA GLU A 75 -19.90 3.10 14.69
C GLU A 75 -18.45 2.70 14.40
N ILE A 76 -17.55 3.69 14.39
CA ILE A 76 -16.11 3.49 14.22
C ILE A 76 -15.50 3.22 15.59
N CYS A 77 -14.61 2.22 15.68
CA CYS A 77 -13.95 1.85 16.93
C CYS A 77 -13.32 3.07 17.64
N VAL A 78 -13.73 3.29 18.88
CA VAL A 78 -13.27 4.42 19.71
C VAL A 78 -11.76 4.37 19.94
N ASN A 79 -11.17 3.17 20.07
CA ASN A 79 -9.72 3.01 20.24
C ASN A 79 -8.95 3.54 19.03
N THR A 80 -9.52 3.46 17.82
CA THR A 80 -8.90 4.01 16.62
C THR A 80 -8.79 5.53 16.66
N LEU A 81 -9.85 6.22 17.09
CA LEU A 81 -9.86 7.70 17.15
C LEU A 81 -9.19 8.27 18.39
N LYS A 82 -9.06 7.48 19.46
CA LYS A 82 -8.37 7.87 20.71
C LYS A 82 -6.86 7.69 20.66
N ARG A 83 -6.36 6.75 19.87
CA ARG A 83 -4.91 6.49 19.78
C ARG A 83 -4.21 7.75 19.28
N ASP A 84 -3.25 8.23 20.07
CA ASP A 84 -2.44 9.43 19.79
C ASP A 84 -3.25 10.74 19.66
N TRP A 85 -4.49 10.76 20.16
CA TRP A 85 -5.30 11.99 20.17
C TRP A 85 -4.75 13.00 21.17
N SER A 86 -4.56 14.24 20.71
CA SER A 86 -4.31 15.40 21.56
C SER A 86 -5.33 16.51 21.30
N PRO A 87 -5.61 17.39 22.28
CA PRO A 87 -6.56 18.50 22.11
C PRO A 87 -6.20 19.50 21.00
N ASP A 88 -4.93 19.50 20.56
CA ASP A 88 -4.43 20.34 19.48
C ASP A 88 -4.83 19.82 18.10
N LEU A 89 -5.10 18.51 18.00
CA LEU A 89 -5.58 17.88 16.78
C LEU A 89 -7.03 18.30 16.47
N GLY A 90 -7.41 18.16 15.20
CA GLY A 90 -8.66 18.68 14.67
C GLY A 90 -9.30 17.78 13.62
N LEU A 91 -10.30 18.29 12.92
CA LEU A 91 -11.07 17.59 11.88
C LEU A 91 -10.16 16.95 10.82
N ARG A 92 -9.09 17.64 10.40
CA ARG A 92 -8.13 17.13 9.42
C ARG A 92 -7.53 15.80 9.87
N HIS A 93 -7.01 15.75 11.10
CA HIS A 93 -6.41 14.56 11.67
C HIS A 93 -7.42 13.40 11.76
N ILE A 94 -8.65 13.68 12.24
CA ILE A 94 -9.71 12.67 12.35
C ILE A 94 -10.00 12.04 10.98
N LEU A 95 -10.15 12.87 9.95
CA LEU A 95 -10.44 12.40 8.60
C LEU A 95 -9.25 11.61 8.00
N THR A 96 -8.02 12.03 8.29
CA THR A 96 -6.80 11.27 7.93
C THR A 96 -6.78 9.90 8.61
N VAL A 97 -7.03 9.82 9.92
CA VAL A 97 -7.08 8.54 10.65
C VAL A 97 -8.14 7.61 10.07
N ILE A 98 -9.33 8.12 9.78
CA ILE A 98 -10.41 7.32 9.17
C ILE A 98 -10.00 6.87 7.75
N ARG A 99 -9.36 7.74 6.96
CA ARG A 99 -8.84 7.39 5.63
C ARG A 99 -7.79 6.28 5.74
N CYS A 100 -6.83 6.39 6.66
CA CYS A 100 -5.82 5.37 6.91
C CYS A 100 -6.46 4.05 7.36
N LEU A 101 -7.53 4.10 8.14
CA LEU A 101 -8.26 2.90 8.55
C LEU A 101 -8.88 2.14 7.37
N LEU A 102 -9.35 2.85 6.34
CA LEU A 102 -9.83 2.24 5.09
C LEU A 102 -8.70 1.64 4.25
N VAL A 103 -7.46 2.14 4.40
CA VAL A 103 -6.26 1.55 3.78
C VAL A 103 -5.84 0.29 4.53
N GLU A 104 -5.75 0.41 5.85
CA GLU A 104 -5.21 -0.59 6.75
C GLU A 104 -6.14 -0.76 7.96
N PRO A 105 -7.08 -1.71 7.89
CA PRO A 105 -7.91 -2.05 9.03
C PRO A 105 -7.07 -2.64 10.16
N ASN A 106 -7.43 -2.32 11.40
CA ASN A 106 -6.78 -2.88 12.58
C ASN A 106 -7.51 -4.15 13.06
N PRO A 107 -6.96 -5.37 12.91
CA PRO A 107 -7.62 -6.59 13.37
C PRO A 107 -7.75 -6.68 14.89
N GLU A 108 -6.88 -6.03 15.67
CA GLU A 108 -6.87 -6.11 17.13
C GLU A 108 -8.06 -5.37 17.78
N SER A 109 -8.67 -4.43 17.04
CA SER A 109 -9.83 -3.66 17.49
C SER A 109 -11.06 -3.86 16.59
N ALA A 110 -11.21 -5.08 16.05
CA ALA A 110 -12.33 -5.44 15.20
C ALA A 110 -13.66 -5.38 15.97
N LEU A 111 -14.59 -4.55 15.51
CA LEU A 111 -15.99 -4.52 15.94
C LEU A 111 -16.87 -5.44 15.09
N ASN A 112 -16.43 -5.73 13.87
CA ASN A 112 -17.01 -6.73 12.99
C ASN A 112 -16.09 -7.94 12.95
N GLU A 113 -16.42 -8.93 13.80
CA GLU A 113 -15.63 -10.15 13.97
C GLU A 113 -15.47 -10.93 12.65
N GLU A 114 -16.51 -10.98 11.81
CA GLU A 114 -16.43 -11.65 10.53
C GLU A 114 -15.44 -10.95 9.59
N ALA A 115 -15.53 -9.62 9.48
CA ALA A 115 -14.61 -8.84 8.67
C ALA A 115 -13.17 -8.94 9.20
N GLY A 116 -12.97 -8.91 10.53
CA GLY A 116 -11.66 -9.08 11.16
C GLY A 116 -11.07 -10.47 10.91
N ARG A 117 -11.89 -11.52 11.07
CA ARG A 117 -11.49 -12.89 10.77
C ARG A 117 -11.11 -13.06 9.30
N LEU A 118 -11.96 -12.60 8.37
CA LEU A 118 -11.67 -12.67 6.93
C LEU A 118 -10.43 -11.84 6.56
N LEU A 119 -10.19 -10.70 7.21
CA LEU A 119 -8.98 -9.92 6.99
C LEU A 119 -7.72 -10.74 7.28
N LEU A 120 -7.72 -11.52 8.36
CA LEU A 120 -6.58 -12.32 8.82
C LEU A 120 -6.45 -13.67 8.09
N GLU A 121 -7.57 -14.34 7.83
CA GLU A 121 -7.60 -15.74 7.36
C GLU A 121 -7.81 -15.86 5.85
N GLY A 122 -8.34 -14.82 5.19
CA GLY A 122 -8.77 -14.90 3.79
C GLY A 122 -9.05 -13.53 3.19
N PHE A 123 -7.99 -12.74 2.98
CA PHE A 123 -8.09 -11.36 2.53
C PHE A 123 -8.89 -11.20 1.23
N ASP A 124 -8.82 -12.16 0.30
CA ASP A 124 -9.58 -12.10 -0.95
C ASP A 124 -11.09 -12.16 -0.74
N GLU A 125 -11.56 -12.98 0.21
CA GLU A 125 -12.97 -13.07 0.58
C GLU A 125 -13.42 -11.83 1.37
N PHE A 126 -12.57 -11.31 2.27
CA PHE A 126 -12.78 -10.00 2.88
C PHE A 126 -12.95 -8.92 1.80
N ALA A 127 -12.02 -8.84 0.87
CA ALA A 127 -11.97 -7.82 -0.17
C ALA A 127 -13.14 -7.97 -1.16
N LYS A 128 -13.54 -9.19 -1.50
CA LYS A 128 -14.70 -9.48 -2.34
C LYS A 128 -15.99 -9.02 -1.66
N LYS A 129 -16.18 -9.35 -0.38
CA LYS A 129 -17.36 -8.93 0.40
C LYS A 129 -17.38 -7.42 0.61
N ALA A 130 -16.24 -6.81 0.93
CA ALA A 130 -16.11 -5.36 1.04
C ALA A 130 -16.40 -4.63 -0.27
N ARG A 131 -15.85 -5.09 -1.41
CA ARG A 131 -16.18 -4.54 -2.75
C ARG A 131 -17.66 -4.66 -3.08
N LEU A 132 -18.29 -5.78 -2.73
CA LEU A 132 -19.73 -5.96 -2.93
C LEU A 132 -20.53 -4.91 -2.13
N PHE A 133 -20.20 -4.72 -0.84
CA PHE A 133 -20.83 -3.69 -0.02
C PHE A 133 -20.61 -2.29 -0.58
N THR A 134 -19.38 -1.96 -0.99
CA THR A 134 -19.05 -0.68 -1.64
C THR A 134 -19.90 -0.46 -2.89
N THR A 135 -20.02 -1.49 -3.74
CA THR A 135 -20.77 -1.43 -4.99
C THR A 135 -22.27 -1.20 -4.77
N ILE A 136 -22.84 -1.79 -3.72
CA ILE A 136 -24.28 -1.72 -3.43
C ILE A 136 -24.62 -0.42 -2.68
N HIS A 137 -23.82 -0.04 -1.68
CA HIS A 137 -24.20 0.99 -0.72
C HIS A 137 -23.51 2.33 -0.92
N ALA A 138 -22.35 2.33 -1.58
CA ALA A 138 -21.49 3.49 -1.69
C ALA A 138 -21.46 4.07 -3.14
N LYS A 139 -22.40 3.71 -4.02
CA LYS A 139 -22.55 4.34 -5.34
C LYS A 139 -23.42 5.59 -5.28
N ARG A 140 -23.20 6.51 -6.23
CA ARG A 140 -23.97 7.74 -6.40
C ARG A 140 -25.42 7.39 -6.78
N SER A 141 -26.38 7.69 -5.91
CA SER A 141 -27.79 7.68 -6.30
C SER A 141 -28.03 8.83 -7.27
N LEU A 142 -28.34 8.53 -8.53
CA LEU A 142 -29.02 9.51 -9.38
C LEU A 142 -30.43 9.75 -8.81
N PRO A 143 -30.98 10.98 -8.87
CA PRO A 143 -32.39 11.20 -8.55
C PRO A 143 -33.25 10.37 -9.51
N LEU A 144 -34.05 9.46 -8.97
CA LEU A 144 -35.05 8.71 -9.72
C LEU A 144 -36.13 9.68 -10.21
N SER A 145 -36.14 9.98 -11.51
CA SER A 145 -37.31 10.49 -12.22
C SER A 145 -38.03 9.33 -12.89
N GLY A 146 -39.31 9.19 -12.52
CA GLY A 146 -40.47 8.52 -13.13
C GLY A 146 -40.38 7.40 -14.18
N ALA A 147 -41.44 6.58 -14.11
CA ALA A 147 -41.89 5.51 -15.03
C ALA A 147 -41.17 4.16 -14.87
N GLY A 148 -41.84 3.02 -14.70
CA GLY A 148 -43.26 2.70 -14.74
C GLY A 148 -43.41 1.19 -14.53
N ALA A 149 -44.52 0.79 -13.94
CA ALA A 149 -44.84 -0.58 -13.55
C ALA A 149 -45.10 -1.52 -14.74
N ASN A 150 -44.66 -2.79 -14.62
CA ASN A 150 -45.44 -4.05 -14.75
C ASN A 150 -44.46 -5.24 -14.75
N ALA A 151 -44.48 -6.12 -13.74
CA ALA A 151 -45.24 -7.39 -13.66
C ALA A 151 -44.80 -8.45 -14.70
N ARG A 152 -44.62 -9.75 -14.45
CA ARG A 152 -44.59 -10.66 -13.29
C ARG A 152 -44.21 -12.06 -13.84
N SER A 153 -43.99 -13.02 -12.92
CA SER A 153 -43.88 -14.49 -13.09
C SER A 153 -42.51 -15.03 -13.53
N GLY A 154 -41.86 -15.99 -12.87
CA GLY A 154 -42.22 -16.88 -11.76
C GLY A 154 -41.98 -18.33 -12.17
N THR A 155 -41.07 -19.04 -11.48
CA THR A 155 -41.07 -20.48 -11.10
C THR A 155 -39.63 -20.98 -10.86
N GLU A 156 -39.33 -21.38 -9.62
CA GLU A 156 -38.38 -22.47 -9.33
C GLU A 156 -39.07 -23.83 -9.57
N PRO A 157 -38.34 -24.96 -9.65
CA PRO A 157 -38.03 -25.70 -8.41
C PRO A 157 -36.66 -26.44 -8.35
N GLU A 158 -36.21 -26.66 -7.11
CA GLU A 158 -35.55 -27.85 -6.50
C GLU A 158 -34.21 -28.38 -7.06
N SER A 159 -33.12 -28.48 -6.29
CA SER A 159 -32.75 -29.37 -5.15
C SER A 159 -31.88 -30.59 -5.56
N GLY A 160 -30.84 -30.88 -4.77
CA GLY A 160 -29.92 -32.03 -4.88
C GLY A 160 -28.51 -31.63 -5.33
N ALA A 161 -27.40 -32.01 -4.69
CA ALA A 161 -27.15 -32.88 -3.56
C ALA A 161 -25.77 -32.50 -2.97
N ALA A 162 -25.66 -32.57 -1.65
CA ALA A 162 -24.42 -32.43 -0.92
C ALA A 162 -23.52 -33.65 -1.15
N SER A 163 -22.22 -33.43 -1.37
CA SER A 163 -21.20 -34.45 -1.09
C SER A 163 -20.13 -33.83 -0.20
N GLN A 164 -20.18 -34.23 1.05
CA GLN A 164 -19.20 -33.98 2.09
C GLN A 164 -17.86 -34.63 1.71
N ARG A 165 -16.75 -33.92 1.90
CA ARG A 165 -15.44 -34.56 2.13
C ARG A 165 -14.84 -33.99 3.42
N ALA A 166 -14.85 -34.84 4.44
CA ALA A 166 -14.23 -34.62 5.73
C ALA A 166 -12.68 -34.62 5.59
N PRO A 167 -11.96 -34.02 6.56
CA PRO A 167 -10.56 -33.67 6.43
C PRO A 167 -9.63 -34.83 6.81
N SER A 168 -8.47 -34.90 6.17
CA SER A 168 -7.37 -35.80 6.53
C SER A 168 -6.04 -35.02 6.55
N PRO A 169 -5.04 -35.51 7.30
CA PRO A 169 -4.43 -34.76 8.40
C PRO A 169 -3.19 -33.95 8.04
N ARG A 170 -2.81 -33.10 9.00
CA ARG A 170 -1.65 -32.21 9.04
C ARG A 170 -0.39 -32.80 8.41
N GLY A 171 0.11 -32.09 7.40
CA GLY A 171 1.49 -32.12 6.92
C GLY A 171 1.93 -30.70 6.59
N VAL A 172 3.09 -30.29 7.09
CA VAL A 172 3.69 -28.96 6.87
C VAL A 172 3.89 -28.75 5.36
N LYS A 173 3.25 -27.73 4.75
CA LYS A 173 3.36 -27.48 3.30
C LYS A 173 4.58 -26.63 2.94
N SER A 174 5.57 -27.27 2.33
CA SER A 174 6.55 -26.66 1.43
C SER A 174 5.92 -26.46 0.03
N GLY A 175 5.38 -25.28 -0.28
CA GLY A 175 4.72 -25.07 -1.58
C GLY A 175 4.15 -23.67 -1.83
N VAL A 176 4.97 -22.63 -1.70
CA VAL A 176 4.57 -21.27 -2.14
C VAL A 176 4.95 -21.14 -3.61
N THR A 177 3.94 -21.14 -4.51
CA THR A 177 4.14 -20.87 -5.94
C THR A 177 4.44 -19.40 -6.14
N ILE A 178 5.61 -19.09 -6.71
CA ILE A 178 5.98 -17.72 -7.09
C ILE A 178 5.63 -17.52 -8.55
N VAL A 179 4.84 -16.49 -8.83
CA VAL A 179 4.45 -16.07 -10.18
C VAL A 179 5.17 -14.78 -10.57
N THR A 180 5.15 -14.51 -11.88
CA THR A 180 5.70 -13.30 -12.47
C THR A 180 4.63 -12.69 -13.37
N PHE A 181 4.43 -11.37 -13.31
CA PHE A 181 3.51 -10.66 -14.18
C PHE A 181 4.03 -9.24 -14.47
N VAL A 182 3.60 -8.64 -15.59
CA VAL A 182 3.98 -7.27 -15.95
C VAL A 182 3.00 -6.30 -15.30
N ALA A 183 3.52 -5.21 -14.71
CA ALA A 183 2.77 -4.32 -13.86
C ALA A 183 1.54 -3.68 -14.54
N HIS A 184 1.61 -3.41 -15.84
CA HIS A 184 0.50 -2.80 -16.58
C HIS A 184 -0.60 -3.79 -16.98
N GLU A 185 -0.35 -5.11 -16.89
CA GLU A 185 -1.34 -6.14 -17.24
C GLU A 185 -2.40 -6.34 -16.14
N ASP A 186 -2.06 -6.04 -14.88
CA ASP A 186 -2.97 -6.18 -13.73
C ASP A 186 -2.79 -5.01 -12.74
N GLU A 187 -3.48 -3.91 -13.04
CA GLU A 187 -3.43 -2.67 -12.23
C GLU A 187 -3.77 -2.91 -10.75
N ALA A 188 -4.78 -3.74 -10.48
CA ALA A 188 -5.27 -3.97 -9.13
C ALA A 188 -4.23 -4.76 -8.31
N ARG A 189 -3.64 -5.79 -8.92
CA ARG A 189 -2.60 -6.60 -8.28
C ARG A 189 -1.29 -5.83 -8.12
N THR A 190 -0.92 -5.00 -9.09
CA THR A 190 0.24 -4.10 -9.01
C THR A 190 0.10 -3.11 -7.85
N LYS A 191 -1.05 -2.43 -7.73
CA LYS A 191 -1.31 -1.52 -6.59
C LYS A 191 -1.19 -2.25 -5.24
N ARG A 192 -1.67 -3.49 -5.14
CA ARG A 192 -1.51 -4.30 -3.92
C ARG A 192 -0.05 -4.63 -3.66
N ALA A 193 0.68 -5.08 -4.69
CA ALA A 193 2.09 -5.45 -4.58
C ALA A 193 2.94 -4.27 -4.10
N PHE A 194 2.66 -3.06 -4.61
CA PHE A 194 3.34 -1.83 -4.18
C PHE A 194 3.08 -1.50 -2.71
N ARG A 195 1.86 -1.74 -2.20
CA ARG A 195 1.59 -1.56 -0.77
C ARG A 195 2.29 -2.59 0.11
N VAL A 196 2.37 -3.84 -0.34
CA VAL A 196 3.09 -4.88 0.41
C VAL A 196 4.55 -4.49 0.57
N VAL A 197 5.21 -4.11 -0.53
CA VAL A 197 6.62 -3.73 -0.44
C VAL A 197 6.81 -2.43 0.34
N ALA A 198 5.93 -1.43 0.16
CA ALA A 198 5.97 -0.19 0.92
C ALA A 198 5.84 -0.41 2.43
N LYS A 199 4.94 -1.30 2.85
CA LYS A 199 4.74 -1.64 4.28
C LYS A 199 5.91 -2.43 4.86
N ALA A 200 6.51 -3.30 4.05
CA ALA A 200 7.65 -4.10 4.47
C ALA A 200 8.99 -3.35 4.40
N MET A 201 9.00 -2.14 3.81
CA MET A 201 10.21 -1.34 3.64
C MET A 201 10.60 -0.71 4.98
N ASP A 202 11.55 -1.35 5.62
CA ASP A 202 12.22 -0.87 6.83
C ASP A 202 13.71 -0.68 6.52
N ASP A 203 14.00 0.43 5.85
CA ASP A 203 15.34 0.70 5.35
C ASP A 203 15.83 2.11 5.78
N PRO A 204 17.12 2.23 6.15
CA PRO A 204 17.67 3.49 6.65
C PRO A 204 17.61 4.65 5.65
N ILE A 205 17.77 4.42 4.35
CA ILE A 205 17.78 5.51 3.37
C ILE A 205 16.38 6.10 3.22
N THR A 206 15.34 5.26 3.20
CA THR A 206 13.95 5.70 3.20
C THR A 206 13.60 6.47 4.46
N SER A 207 13.98 5.94 5.62
CA SER A 207 13.73 6.61 6.91
C SER A 207 14.46 7.96 7.00
N TRP A 208 15.62 8.07 6.35
CA TRP A 208 16.39 9.28 6.27
C TRP A 208 15.88 10.24 5.18
N LEU A 209 15.26 9.80 4.09
CA LEU A 209 14.73 10.74 3.09
C LEU A 209 13.31 11.23 3.43
N ALA A 210 12.50 10.38 4.02
CA ALA A 210 11.08 10.66 4.25
C ALA A 210 10.86 11.74 5.33
N ALA A 211 9.89 12.62 5.08
CA ALA A 211 9.33 13.48 6.12
C ALA A 211 8.67 12.62 7.23
N GLU A 212 8.65 13.11 8.47
CA GLU A 212 8.16 12.33 9.61
C GLU A 212 6.70 11.88 9.45
N ASP A 213 5.86 12.72 8.87
CA ASP A 213 4.44 12.46 8.60
C ASP A 213 4.21 11.68 7.28
N ALA A 214 5.25 11.49 6.47
CA ALA A 214 5.20 10.82 5.18
C ALA A 214 5.94 9.48 5.13
N ARG A 215 6.41 8.94 6.26
CA ARG A 215 7.20 7.68 6.30
C ARG A 215 6.55 6.49 5.58
N PHE A 216 5.22 6.38 5.62
CA PHE A 216 4.49 5.32 4.91
C PHE A 216 4.16 5.66 3.46
N GLU A 217 4.02 6.96 3.13
CA GLU A 217 3.68 7.43 1.78
C GLU A 217 4.91 7.53 0.88
N PHE A 218 6.09 7.81 1.45
CA PHE A 218 7.34 7.93 0.70
C PHE A 218 7.68 6.65 -0.10
N PRO A 219 7.64 5.44 0.47
CA PRO A 219 7.84 4.20 -0.29
C PRO A 219 6.82 4.02 -1.42
N LEU A 220 5.56 4.39 -1.19
CA LEU A 220 4.51 4.28 -2.19
C LEU A 220 4.71 5.30 -3.33
N ALA A 221 5.17 6.50 -2.99
CA ALA A 221 5.54 7.53 -3.96
C ALA A 221 6.76 7.10 -4.78
N ALA A 222 7.76 6.48 -4.17
CA ALA A 222 8.91 5.90 -4.86
C ALA A 222 8.46 4.80 -5.85
N ALA A 223 7.56 3.90 -5.42
CA ALA A 223 7.02 2.86 -6.29
C ALA A 223 6.26 3.44 -7.50
N ARG A 224 5.51 4.54 -7.32
CA ARG A 224 4.86 5.25 -8.43
C ARG A 224 5.86 5.89 -9.38
N LEU A 225 6.92 6.50 -8.84
CA LEU A 225 8.00 7.07 -9.64
C LEU A 225 8.64 6.00 -10.52
N ILE A 226 9.10 4.89 -9.92
CA ILE A 226 9.67 3.73 -10.61
C ILE A 226 8.72 3.24 -11.70
N ARG A 227 7.44 3.07 -11.37
CA ARG A 227 6.44 2.62 -12.35
C ARG A 227 6.27 3.58 -13.52
N SER A 228 6.33 4.88 -13.27
CA SER A 228 6.22 5.88 -14.35
C SER A 228 7.46 5.96 -15.24
N SER A 229 8.61 5.47 -14.75
CA SER A 229 9.86 5.41 -15.51
C SER A 229 10.05 4.10 -16.28
N HIS A 230 9.32 3.03 -15.90
CA HIS A 230 9.52 1.67 -16.43
C HIS A 230 8.21 1.08 -16.98
N PRO A 231 7.97 1.18 -18.32
CA PRO A 231 6.77 0.66 -18.94
C PRO A 231 6.58 -0.86 -18.78
N GLN A 232 7.69 -1.61 -18.73
CA GLN A 232 7.70 -3.08 -18.62
C GLN A 232 8.10 -3.57 -17.23
N LEU A 233 7.76 -2.81 -16.19
CA LEU A 233 8.04 -3.18 -14.81
C LEU A 233 7.47 -4.57 -14.46
N ILE A 234 8.31 -5.47 -13.98
CA ILE A 234 7.98 -6.85 -13.65
C ILE A 234 7.75 -6.98 -12.15
N ILE A 235 6.71 -7.72 -11.77
CA ILE A 235 6.47 -8.10 -10.38
C ILE A 235 6.67 -9.60 -10.21
N VAL A 236 7.50 -9.97 -9.25
CA VAL A 236 7.73 -11.36 -8.81
C VAL A 236 7.17 -11.51 -7.40
N ALA A 237 6.16 -12.36 -7.24
CA ALA A 237 5.47 -12.51 -5.97
C ALA A 237 4.74 -13.86 -5.89
N PRO A 238 4.44 -14.39 -4.69
CA PRO A 238 3.45 -15.45 -4.54
C PRO A 238 2.07 -15.00 -5.01
N GLU A 239 1.16 -15.96 -5.21
CA GLU A 239 -0.24 -15.64 -5.53
C GLU A 239 -0.90 -14.72 -4.51
N ASP A 240 -0.63 -14.94 -3.21
CA ASP A 240 -1.19 -14.17 -2.10
C ASP A 240 -0.55 -12.79 -1.89
N LEU A 241 0.56 -12.50 -2.59
CA LEU A 241 1.40 -11.31 -2.41
C LEU A 241 2.00 -11.16 -1.00
N SER A 242 2.21 -12.24 -0.25
CA SER A 242 2.90 -12.22 1.06
C SER A 242 4.36 -11.72 1.01
N GLY A 243 4.90 -11.59 -0.20
CA GLY A 243 6.18 -10.93 -0.48
C GLY A 243 6.26 -10.53 -1.95
N VAL A 244 7.00 -9.47 -2.24
CA VAL A 244 7.05 -8.84 -3.55
C VAL A 244 8.47 -8.41 -3.86
N ALA A 245 8.94 -8.74 -5.06
CA ALA A 245 10.10 -8.10 -5.69
C ALA A 245 9.61 -7.32 -6.92
N ILE A 246 9.95 -6.04 -6.98
CA ILE A 246 9.70 -5.16 -8.13
C ILE A 246 10.99 -5.09 -8.93
N VAL A 247 10.91 -5.47 -10.20
CA VAL A 247 12.08 -5.68 -11.06
C VAL A 247 11.90 -4.95 -12.39
N ALA A 248 12.91 -4.23 -12.84
CA ALA A 248 13.00 -3.70 -14.19
C ALA A 248 14.11 -4.41 -14.96
N ASP A 249 13.95 -4.58 -16.27
CA ASP A 249 15.05 -4.99 -17.13
C ASP A 249 15.87 -3.74 -17.49
N SER A 250 17.20 -3.81 -17.45
CA SER A 250 18.05 -2.71 -17.94
C SER A 250 17.88 -2.43 -19.42
N ALA A 251 17.39 -3.41 -20.19
CA ALA A 251 16.99 -3.22 -21.58
C ALA A 251 15.60 -2.54 -21.73
N ASP A 252 14.83 -2.37 -20.64
CA ASP A 252 13.55 -1.65 -20.67
C ASP A 252 13.83 -0.16 -20.90
N PRO A 253 13.24 0.48 -21.94
CA PRO A 253 13.42 1.90 -22.17
C PRO A 253 12.93 2.71 -20.97
N GLN A 254 13.87 3.32 -20.24
CA GLN A 254 13.57 4.25 -19.17
C GLN A 254 12.95 5.52 -19.74
N THR A 255 11.71 5.82 -19.33
CA THR A 255 11.05 7.07 -19.66
C THR A 255 11.25 8.09 -18.56
N GLN A 256 11.13 9.38 -18.89
CA GLN A 256 11.05 10.39 -17.86
C GLN A 256 9.84 10.10 -16.96
N PRO A 257 10.02 10.12 -15.63
CA PRO A 257 8.91 9.93 -14.73
C PRO A 257 7.85 11.01 -14.94
N SER A 258 6.59 10.63 -14.77
CA SER A 258 5.48 11.59 -14.89
C SER A 258 5.63 12.72 -13.88
N GLU A 259 5.22 13.94 -14.27
CA GLU A 259 5.27 15.10 -13.37
C GLU A 259 4.52 14.83 -12.06
N GLU A 260 3.38 14.15 -12.12
CA GLU A 260 2.59 13.75 -10.95
C GLU A 260 3.39 12.84 -10.00
N ALA A 261 4.08 11.82 -10.54
CA ALA A 261 4.88 10.92 -9.74
C ALA A 261 6.11 11.62 -9.11
N SER A 262 6.78 12.47 -9.89
CA SER A 262 7.89 13.30 -9.42
C SER A 262 7.48 14.23 -8.28
N GLN A 263 6.34 14.91 -8.42
CA GLN A 263 5.79 15.77 -7.36
C GLN A 263 5.34 14.96 -6.15
N ALA A 264 4.74 13.79 -6.33
CA ALA A 264 4.34 12.93 -5.22
C ALA A 264 5.54 12.47 -4.39
N PHE A 265 6.63 12.06 -5.07
CA PHE A 265 7.86 11.65 -4.41
C PHE A 265 8.53 12.82 -3.66
N ALA A 266 8.68 13.97 -4.33
CA ALA A 266 9.26 15.17 -3.72
C ALA A 266 8.49 15.66 -2.49
N ARG A 267 7.15 15.61 -2.51
CA ARG A 267 6.30 16.01 -1.37
C ARG A 267 6.44 15.11 -0.15
N CYS A 268 6.87 13.87 -0.33
CA CYS A 268 7.06 12.93 0.77
C CYS A 268 8.46 13.05 1.39
N ALA A 269 9.40 13.72 0.72
CA ALA A 269 10.74 13.95 1.24
C ALA A 269 10.71 15.04 2.31
N ALA A 270 11.59 14.93 3.31
CA ALA A 270 11.81 16.02 4.24
C ALA A 270 12.30 17.27 3.49
N SER A 271 11.84 18.45 3.89
CA SER A 271 12.10 19.68 3.13
C SER A 271 13.59 20.00 2.97
N ASP A 272 14.39 19.64 3.96
CA ASP A 272 15.84 19.79 3.98
C ASP A 272 16.59 18.70 3.21
N ARG A 273 15.88 17.67 2.72
CA ARG A 273 16.42 16.51 1.99
C ARG A 273 15.74 16.29 0.63
N ALA A 274 14.93 17.23 0.18
CA ALA A 274 14.13 17.11 -1.04
C ALA A 274 14.98 17.11 -2.31
N GLN A 275 16.09 17.87 -2.32
CA GLN A 275 17.03 17.89 -3.43
C GLN A 275 17.73 16.52 -3.54
N GLU A 276 18.21 16.00 -2.42
CA GLU A 276 18.87 14.71 -2.32
C GLU A 276 17.95 13.60 -2.81
N ALA A 277 16.68 13.61 -2.40
CA ALA A 277 15.68 12.67 -2.93
C ALA A 277 15.61 12.71 -4.46
N GLY A 278 15.58 13.90 -5.06
CA GLY A 278 15.56 14.08 -6.51
C GLY A 278 16.79 13.57 -7.24
N GLU A 279 17.96 13.58 -6.59
CA GLU A 279 19.24 13.11 -7.16
C GLU A 279 19.52 11.63 -6.90
N LEU A 280 18.77 10.97 -6.01
CA LEU A 280 19.00 9.57 -5.61
C LEU A 280 19.01 8.61 -6.81
N PHE A 281 17.89 8.54 -7.54
CA PHE A 281 17.75 7.59 -8.66
C PHE A 281 18.72 7.89 -9.81
N PRO A 282 18.87 9.15 -10.28
CA PRO A 282 19.84 9.45 -11.33
C PRO A 282 21.29 9.06 -10.99
N ARG A 283 21.73 9.26 -9.74
CA ARG A 283 23.08 8.88 -9.32
C ARG A 283 23.26 7.36 -9.21
N MET A 284 22.23 6.66 -8.76
CA MET A 284 22.23 5.19 -8.72
C MET A 284 22.23 4.58 -10.13
N ASP A 285 21.42 5.13 -11.04
CA ASP A 285 21.38 4.70 -12.44
C ASP A 285 22.74 4.89 -13.12
N ALA A 286 23.41 6.04 -12.92
CA ALA A 286 24.74 6.27 -13.47
C ALA A 286 25.80 5.26 -12.99
N LEU A 287 25.70 4.80 -11.74
CA LEU A 287 26.60 3.78 -11.18
C LEU A 287 26.31 2.38 -11.73
N LYS A 288 25.03 2.07 -11.96
CA LYS A 288 24.59 0.84 -12.63
C LYS A 288 25.07 0.82 -14.09
N ASP A 289 24.88 1.92 -14.83
CA ASP A 289 25.30 2.02 -16.24
C ASP A 289 26.81 1.84 -16.37
N LYS A 290 27.59 2.50 -15.50
CA LYS A 290 29.03 2.29 -15.42
C LYS A 290 29.41 0.83 -15.18
N TYR A 291 28.70 0.13 -14.30
CA TYR A 291 28.95 -1.30 -14.05
C TYR A 291 28.64 -2.17 -15.28
N ILE A 292 27.56 -1.87 -16.01
CA ILE A 292 27.22 -2.54 -17.27
C ILE A 292 28.35 -2.32 -18.30
N GLU A 293 28.84 -1.09 -18.44
CA GLU A 293 29.94 -0.76 -19.36
C GLU A 293 31.24 -1.49 -19.01
N GLU A 294 31.60 -1.55 -17.72
CA GLU A 294 32.84 -2.19 -17.27
C GLU A 294 32.81 -3.72 -17.37
N THR A 295 31.65 -4.33 -17.15
CA THR A 295 31.51 -5.79 -17.12
C THR A 295 31.00 -6.39 -18.42
N GLY A 296 30.32 -5.60 -19.25
CA GLY A 296 29.58 -6.08 -20.42
C GLY A 296 28.34 -6.94 -20.07
N ILE A 297 27.92 -6.95 -18.80
CA ILE A 297 26.81 -7.78 -18.32
C ILE A 297 25.53 -6.94 -18.27
N ASN A 298 24.51 -7.35 -19.02
CA ASN A 298 23.15 -6.80 -18.88
C ASN A 298 22.54 -7.19 -17.54
N LEU A 299 21.62 -6.37 -17.01
CA LEU A 299 21.10 -6.53 -15.65
C LEU A 299 19.57 -6.56 -15.57
N LEU A 300 19.04 -7.33 -14.63
CA LEU A 300 17.72 -7.10 -14.03
C LEU A 300 17.90 -6.29 -12.74
N HIS A 301 17.25 -5.13 -12.63
CA HIS A 301 17.32 -4.27 -11.46
C HIS A 301 16.14 -4.56 -10.53
N VAL A 302 16.41 -5.07 -9.33
CA VAL A 302 15.41 -5.17 -8.24
C VAL A 302 15.32 -3.82 -7.54
N HIS A 303 14.36 -2.99 -7.93
CA HIS A 303 14.13 -1.68 -7.32
C HIS A 303 13.64 -1.77 -5.88
N MET A 304 12.79 -2.77 -5.59
CA MET A 304 12.22 -2.94 -4.26
C MET A 304 12.00 -4.41 -3.95
N LEU A 305 12.26 -4.81 -2.71
CA LEU A 305 11.96 -6.14 -2.18
C LEU A 305 11.38 -6.02 -0.78
N GLY A 306 10.21 -6.61 -0.57
CA GLY A 306 9.52 -6.57 0.72
C GLY A 306 8.77 -7.87 1.00
N VAL A 307 8.78 -8.30 2.27
CA VAL A 307 8.03 -9.47 2.75
C VAL A 307 7.24 -9.08 3.98
N GLU A 308 5.95 -9.44 4.04
CA GLU A 308 5.08 -9.03 5.15
C GLU A 308 5.52 -9.67 6.48
N VAL A 309 5.99 -10.92 6.42
CA VAL A 309 6.47 -11.65 7.59
C VAL A 309 7.91 -12.10 7.36
N PRO A 310 8.90 -11.39 7.93
CA PRO A 310 10.31 -11.78 7.89
C PRO A 310 10.54 -13.17 8.49
N GLY A 311 11.62 -13.84 8.06
CA GLY A 311 12.09 -15.09 8.70
C GLY A 311 11.57 -16.40 8.10
N LYS A 312 10.65 -16.38 7.13
CA LYS A 312 10.14 -17.60 6.44
C LYS A 312 10.87 -17.96 5.13
N GLY A 313 12.05 -17.38 4.90
CA GLY A 313 12.85 -17.59 3.68
C GLY A 313 12.16 -17.14 2.38
N LEU A 314 11.08 -16.36 2.46
CA LEU A 314 10.33 -15.91 1.28
C LEU A 314 11.15 -14.93 0.43
N GLY A 315 11.84 -13.97 1.06
CA GLY A 315 12.73 -13.04 0.35
C GLY A 315 13.82 -13.76 -0.44
N SER A 316 14.45 -14.78 0.13
CA SER A 316 15.43 -15.61 -0.58
C SER A 316 14.84 -16.36 -1.77
N ARG A 317 13.60 -16.86 -1.66
CA ARG A 317 12.92 -17.54 -2.77
C ARG A 317 12.53 -16.56 -3.89
N LEU A 318 12.12 -15.34 -3.55
CA LEU A 318 11.89 -14.27 -4.53
C LEU A 318 13.18 -13.93 -5.28
N LEU A 319 14.29 -13.75 -4.56
CA LEU A 319 15.60 -13.50 -5.18
C LEU A 319 16.04 -14.66 -6.08
N GLN A 320 15.89 -15.91 -5.64
CA GLN A 320 16.18 -17.09 -6.47
C GLN A 320 15.36 -17.10 -7.75
N ARG A 321 14.08 -16.69 -7.69
CA ARG A 321 13.23 -16.56 -8.88
C ARG A 321 13.77 -15.48 -9.83
N VAL A 322 14.17 -14.33 -9.31
CA VAL A 322 14.76 -13.24 -10.12
C VAL A 322 16.10 -13.66 -10.73
N GLN A 323 16.97 -14.32 -9.96
CA GLN A 323 18.25 -14.86 -10.44
C GLN A 323 18.05 -15.90 -11.55
N GLY A 324 17.07 -16.79 -11.41
CA GLY A 324 16.71 -17.73 -12.48
C GLY A 324 16.22 -17.04 -13.75
N MET A 325 15.45 -15.95 -13.62
CA MET A 325 15.05 -15.12 -14.76
C MET A 325 16.25 -14.46 -15.43
N ALA A 326 17.15 -13.84 -14.65
CA ALA A 326 18.36 -13.21 -15.15
C ALA A 326 19.27 -14.22 -15.87
N ALA A 327 19.54 -15.38 -15.25
CA ALA A 327 20.33 -16.45 -15.86
C ALA A 327 19.76 -16.95 -17.19
N SER A 328 18.43 -17.11 -17.28
CA SER A 328 17.77 -17.51 -18.54
C SER A 328 17.94 -16.50 -19.69
N ARG A 329 18.31 -15.25 -19.36
CA ARG A 329 18.56 -14.15 -20.30
C ARG A 329 20.05 -13.88 -20.50
N GLY A 330 20.95 -14.63 -19.85
CA GLY A 330 22.37 -14.31 -19.83
C GLY A 330 22.67 -12.97 -19.12
N ALA A 331 21.80 -12.55 -18.20
CA ALA A 331 21.90 -11.31 -17.46
C ALA A 331 22.33 -11.56 -16.00
N GLY A 332 22.84 -10.51 -15.36
CA GLY A 332 23.01 -10.42 -13.91
C GLY A 332 21.78 -9.81 -13.22
N VAL A 333 21.86 -9.66 -11.90
CA VAL A 333 20.87 -8.98 -11.07
C VAL A 333 21.58 -7.87 -10.30
N TRP A 334 20.96 -6.70 -10.29
CA TRP A 334 21.41 -5.51 -9.56
C TRP A 334 20.38 -5.10 -8.53
N LEU A 335 20.84 -4.71 -7.34
CA LEU A 335 19.97 -4.22 -6.28
C LEU A 335 20.73 -3.34 -5.30
N GLU A 336 19.97 -2.69 -4.42
CA GLU A 336 20.52 -1.86 -3.35
C GLU A 336 20.12 -2.37 -1.97
N ALA A 337 21.06 -2.22 -1.03
CA ALA A 337 20.83 -2.46 0.39
C ALA A 337 21.26 -1.24 1.20
N SER A 338 20.38 -0.74 2.07
CA SER A 338 20.71 0.28 3.06
C SER A 338 20.75 -0.27 4.49
N SER A 339 20.22 -1.48 4.73
CA SER A 339 20.17 -2.08 6.07
C SER A 339 21.16 -3.26 6.19
N PRO A 340 21.78 -3.46 7.38
CA PRO A 340 22.65 -4.63 7.60
C PRO A 340 21.91 -5.97 7.43
N ALA A 341 20.59 -5.99 7.67
CA ALA A 341 19.78 -7.19 7.52
C ALA A 341 19.58 -7.57 6.05
N SER A 342 19.26 -6.61 5.18
CA SER A 342 19.11 -6.86 3.74
C SER A 342 20.45 -7.22 3.11
N GLN A 343 21.52 -6.51 3.46
CA GLN A 343 22.88 -6.82 2.98
C GLN A 343 23.29 -8.27 3.29
N ARG A 344 23.09 -8.74 4.53
CA ARG A 344 23.36 -10.15 4.90
C ARG A 344 22.49 -11.14 4.15
N MET A 345 21.23 -10.79 3.88
CA MET A 345 20.33 -11.64 3.12
C MET A 345 20.80 -11.77 1.66
N TYR A 346 21.16 -10.65 1.02
CA TYR A 346 21.64 -10.62 -0.36
C TYR A 346 23.00 -11.31 -0.51
N ALA A 347 23.93 -11.09 0.42
CA ALA A 347 25.21 -11.79 0.44
C ALA A 347 25.05 -13.31 0.52
N ARG A 348 24.12 -13.81 1.36
CA ARG A 348 23.78 -15.25 1.41
C ARG A 348 23.14 -15.78 0.13
N ALA A 349 22.49 -14.90 -0.65
CA ALA A 349 21.97 -15.23 -1.96
C ALA A 349 23.04 -15.10 -3.08
N GLY A 350 24.29 -14.81 -2.73
CA GLY A 350 25.42 -14.74 -3.67
C GLY A 350 25.68 -13.35 -4.26
N PHE A 351 24.98 -12.31 -3.81
CA PHE A 351 25.25 -10.94 -4.25
C PHE A 351 26.55 -10.42 -3.62
N GLN A 352 27.32 -9.67 -4.40
CA GLN A 352 28.54 -9.00 -3.96
C GLN A 352 28.32 -7.49 -3.96
N THR A 353 28.82 -6.80 -2.94
CA THR A 353 28.88 -5.34 -2.95
C THR A 353 29.90 -4.91 -4.00
N VAL A 354 29.45 -4.17 -5.01
CA VAL A 354 30.29 -3.63 -6.08
C VAL A 354 30.60 -2.16 -5.89
N HIS A 355 29.75 -1.44 -5.14
CA HIS A 355 29.96 -0.05 -4.81
C HIS A 355 29.32 0.32 -3.47
N GLU A 356 29.97 1.22 -2.73
CA GLU A 356 29.40 1.86 -1.55
C GLU A 356 29.08 3.31 -1.88
N PHE A 357 27.80 3.67 -1.77
CA PHE A 357 27.27 4.95 -2.19
C PHE A 357 26.71 5.72 -0.99
N ARG A 358 27.05 6.99 -0.89
CA ARG A 358 26.40 7.93 0.02
C ARG A 358 25.92 9.15 -0.75
N LEU A 359 24.69 9.54 -0.46
CA LEU A 359 24.06 10.70 -1.08
C LEU A 359 24.73 11.98 -0.59
N THR A 360 24.91 12.09 0.73
CA THR A 360 25.72 13.08 1.46
C THR A 360 26.57 12.36 2.52
N PRO A 361 27.59 13.01 3.13
CA PRO A 361 28.39 12.41 4.20
C PRO A 361 27.55 11.91 5.40
N GLU A 362 26.43 12.57 5.69
CA GLU A 362 25.52 12.26 6.79
C GLU A 362 24.45 11.21 6.42
N ALA A 363 24.23 10.99 5.12
CA ALA A 363 23.26 10.03 4.64
C ALA A 363 23.69 8.59 4.97
N PRO A 364 22.73 7.68 5.28
CA PRO A 364 23.00 6.26 5.37
C PRO A 364 23.72 5.72 4.12
N CYS A 365 24.60 4.75 4.32
CA CYS A 365 25.28 4.10 3.20
C CYS A 365 24.30 3.19 2.43
N LEU A 366 24.35 3.29 1.11
CA LEU A 366 23.73 2.36 0.18
C LEU A 366 24.82 1.45 -0.39
N PHE A 367 24.65 0.15 -0.18
CA PHE A 367 25.47 -0.87 -0.77
C PHE A 367 24.82 -1.28 -2.09
N LEU A 368 25.46 -0.91 -3.20
CA LEU A 368 25.06 -1.35 -4.53
C LEU A 368 25.65 -2.74 -4.74
N MET A 369 24.78 -3.71 -4.99
CA MET A 369 25.16 -5.12 -5.05
C MET A 369 24.75 -5.74 -6.37
N ALA A 370 25.64 -6.60 -6.90
CA ALA A 370 25.41 -7.32 -8.13
C ALA A 370 25.55 -8.84 -7.92
N TRP A 371 24.85 -9.60 -8.75
CA TRP A 371 24.99 -11.05 -8.89
C TRP A 371 25.01 -11.38 -10.38
N HIS A 372 25.83 -12.34 -10.80
CA HIS A 372 25.73 -12.94 -12.12
C HIS A 372 26.05 -14.43 -12.01
N ALA A 373 25.54 -15.23 -12.95
CA ALA A 373 25.92 -16.64 -13.04
C ALA A 373 27.44 -16.75 -13.31
N ALA A 374 28.08 -17.73 -12.69
CA ALA A 374 29.49 -18.03 -12.89
C ALA A 374 29.72 -18.87 -14.16
#